data_AF-A0A7J3ZPP0-F1
#
_entry.id   AF-A0A7J3ZPP0-F1
#
_cell.length_a   1.000
_cell.length_b   1.000
_cell.length_c   1.000
_cell.angle_alpha   90.00
_cell.angle_beta   90.00
_cell.angle_gamma   90.00
#
_symmetry.space_group_name_H-M   'P 1'
#
loop_
_entity.id
_entity.type
_entity.pdbx_description
1 polymer ?
#
loop_
_entity_poly.entity_id
_entity_poly.type
_entity_poly.pdbx_seq_one_letter_code
_entity_poly.pdbx_strand_id
1 'polypeptide(L)'
;LRNKAAEIGCFGIGGLTTQHDYEIISNQIIPFESAKNRVIVNDVIVAFYAATNGEPGIVVVAGTGSIAYGVNSRNESMISGGWGWLIGDEGSAFYIAKQALALAAKAYDGRGRKTALTNMFKEEFKVEDFKDIVPKIYHEVTSANIASLSRVVFSAAKKGDRIAIKILKEAGEELGRAAVAIARKIFTKNERIAIGVSGGVFRAEPAIWTYFKEYVSKRLPNATFIPPVKYPVIGALIMGYKNLKIEVKDENKESLIQSLEDNIRRRGLTFLS
;
A
#
# COMPACT_ATOMS: atom_id res chain seq x y z
N LEU A 1 -15.95 -11.99 27.71
CA LEU A 1 -16.20 -11.77 26.26
C LEU A 1 -16.11 -13.03 25.39
N ARG A 2 -16.03 -14.27 25.93
CA ARG A 2 -15.68 -15.45 25.10
C ARG A 2 -16.82 -16.11 24.30
N ASN A 3 -18.10 -15.75 24.50
CA ASN A 3 -19.25 -16.40 23.84
C ASN A 3 -20.30 -15.42 23.26
N LYS A 4 -19.92 -14.19 22.89
CA LYS A 4 -20.86 -13.27 22.23
C LYS A 4 -20.27 -12.81 20.90
N ALA A 5 -20.97 -13.08 19.80
CA ALA A 5 -20.67 -12.48 18.50
C ALA A 5 -20.61 -10.96 18.65
N ALA A 6 -19.65 -10.31 17.99
CA ALA A 6 -19.56 -8.86 17.96
C ALA A 6 -20.82 -8.27 17.31
N GLU A 7 -21.25 -7.07 17.70
CA GLU A 7 -22.39 -6.40 17.06
C GLU A 7 -22.11 -6.11 15.58
N ILE A 8 -20.87 -5.73 15.28
CA ILE A 8 -20.37 -5.48 13.93
C ILE A 8 -18.95 -6.02 13.75
N GLY A 9 -18.67 -6.59 12.59
CA GLY A 9 -17.36 -7.03 12.15
C GLY A 9 -17.02 -6.38 10.82
N CYS A 10 -15.83 -5.78 10.74
CA CYS A 10 -15.36 -5.06 9.57
C CYS A 10 -14.16 -5.79 8.96
N PHE A 11 -14.25 -6.16 7.69
CA PHE A 11 -13.30 -7.04 7.01
C PHE A 11 -12.76 -6.32 5.77
N GLY A 12 -11.48 -5.96 5.80
CA GLY A 12 -10.75 -5.42 4.64
C GLY A 12 -10.07 -6.54 3.89
N ILE A 13 -10.41 -6.72 2.61
CA ILE A 13 -9.92 -7.83 1.79
C ILE A 13 -9.23 -7.26 0.54
N GLY A 14 -7.96 -7.62 0.37
CA GLY A 14 -7.21 -7.29 -0.84
C GLY A 14 -7.77 -8.05 -2.06
N GLY A 15 -7.77 -7.40 -3.22
CA GLY A 15 -8.28 -7.98 -4.46
C GLY A 15 -9.80 -7.87 -4.65
N LEU A 16 -10.53 -7.33 -3.67
CA LEU A 16 -11.96 -7.04 -3.80
C LEU A 16 -12.15 -5.79 -4.69
N THR A 17 -12.16 -6.01 -6.01
CA THR A 17 -12.09 -4.93 -7.01
C THR A 17 -13.39 -4.81 -7.80
N THR A 18 -14.04 -5.93 -8.08
CA THR A 18 -15.27 -6.02 -8.85
C THR A 18 -16.42 -6.52 -7.98
N GLN A 19 -17.66 -6.32 -8.47
CA GLN A 19 -18.85 -6.89 -7.85
C GLN A 19 -18.77 -8.42 -7.74
N HIS A 20 -18.16 -9.07 -8.75
CA HIS A 20 -17.95 -10.51 -8.75
C HIS A 20 -16.98 -10.96 -7.64
N ASP A 21 -15.87 -10.24 -7.43
CA ASP A 21 -14.93 -10.53 -6.33
C ASP A 21 -15.64 -10.40 -4.98
N TYR A 22 -16.47 -9.36 -4.82
CA TYR A 22 -17.26 -9.16 -3.61
C TYR A 22 -18.21 -10.35 -3.35
N GLU A 23 -18.92 -10.84 -4.37
CA GLU A 23 -19.84 -11.96 -4.24
C GLU A 23 -19.11 -13.26 -3.84
N ILE A 24 -17.98 -13.57 -4.48
CA ILE A 24 -17.19 -14.76 -4.13
C ILE A 24 -16.69 -14.69 -2.69
N ILE A 25 -16.08 -13.56 -2.32
CA ILE A 25 -15.44 -13.40 -1.01
C ILE A 25 -16.49 -13.31 0.10
N SER A 26 -17.58 -12.57 -0.11
CA SER A 26 -18.64 -12.45 0.88
C SER A 26 -19.29 -13.80 1.19
N ASN A 27 -19.51 -14.67 0.20
CA ASN A 27 -20.02 -16.02 0.42
C ASN A 27 -19.12 -16.89 1.30
N GLN A 28 -17.81 -16.63 1.32
CA GLN A 28 -16.86 -17.32 2.21
C GLN A 28 -16.75 -16.69 3.59
N ILE A 29 -17.01 -15.38 3.73
CA ILE A 29 -16.90 -14.65 5.01
C ILE A 29 -18.21 -14.68 5.81
N ILE A 30 -19.36 -14.67 5.13
CA ILE A 30 -20.69 -14.68 5.75
C ILE A 30 -20.90 -15.84 6.74
N PRO A 31 -20.40 -17.07 6.50
CA PRO A 31 -20.54 -18.20 7.42
C PRO A 31 -19.81 -18.02 8.76
N PHE A 32 -18.88 -17.06 8.89
CA PHE A 32 -18.23 -16.80 10.17
C PHE A 32 -19.18 -16.03 11.10
N GLU A 33 -19.72 -16.72 12.11
CA GLU A 33 -20.58 -16.14 13.16
C GLU A 33 -19.83 -15.26 14.17
N SER A 34 -18.69 -14.68 13.77
CA SER A 34 -17.89 -13.80 14.63
C SER A 34 -18.55 -12.44 14.87
N ALA A 35 -19.47 -12.02 14.00
CA ALA A 35 -20.23 -10.79 14.13
C ALA A 35 -21.66 -10.90 13.58
N LYS A 36 -22.61 -10.19 14.21
CA LYS A 36 -24.02 -10.11 13.76
C LYS A 36 -24.14 -9.35 12.44
N ASN A 37 -23.54 -8.17 12.36
CA ASN A 37 -23.44 -7.38 11.14
C ASN A 37 -22.02 -7.48 10.56
N ARG A 38 -21.89 -7.62 9.24
CA ARG A 38 -20.59 -7.74 8.56
C ARG A 38 -20.47 -6.67 7.49
N VAL A 39 -19.38 -5.90 7.56
CA VAL A 39 -19.00 -4.92 6.56
C VAL A 39 -17.77 -5.44 5.86
N ILE A 40 -17.90 -5.82 4.61
CA ILE A 40 -16.80 -6.34 3.79
C ILE A 40 -16.43 -5.26 2.78
N VAL A 41 -15.17 -4.88 2.75
CA VAL A 41 -14.67 -3.78 1.92
C VAL A 41 -13.32 -4.15 1.32
N ASN A 42 -12.91 -3.40 0.30
CA ASN A 42 -11.53 -3.42 -0.17
C ASN A 42 -10.59 -2.95 0.96
N ASP A 43 -9.40 -3.54 1.07
CA ASP A 43 -8.41 -3.22 2.10
C ASP A 43 -7.94 -1.75 2.06
N VAL A 44 -8.00 -1.09 0.90
CA VAL A 44 -7.73 0.35 0.78
C VAL A 44 -8.69 1.20 1.64
N ILE A 45 -9.93 0.77 1.81
CA ILE A 45 -10.93 1.47 2.65
C ILE A 45 -10.53 1.32 4.12
N VAL A 46 -10.09 0.13 4.55
CA VAL A 46 -9.56 -0.05 5.91
C VAL A 46 -8.33 0.83 6.14
N ALA A 47 -7.41 0.90 5.16
CA ALA A 47 -6.26 1.80 5.23
C ALA A 47 -6.68 3.28 5.32
N PHE A 48 -7.73 3.68 4.60
CA PHE A 48 -8.29 5.02 4.65
C PHE A 48 -8.78 5.38 6.05
N TYR A 49 -9.64 4.53 6.65
CA TYR A 49 -10.11 4.75 8.02
C TYR A 49 -8.96 4.77 9.02
N ALA A 50 -7.93 3.95 8.83
CA ALA A 50 -6.77 3.94 9.70
C ALA A 50 -5.95 5.23 9.59
N ALA A 51 -5.90 5.86 8.42
CA ALA A 51 -5.16 7.10 8.18
C ALA A 51 -5.97 8.35 8.58
N THR A 52 -7.22 8.47 8.13
CA THR A 52 -8.03 9.68 8.24
C THR A 52 -9.08 9.65 9.35
N ASN A 53 -9.17 8.54 10.10
CA ASN A 53 -10.28 8.28 11.03
C ASN A 53 -11.66 8.26 10.34
N GLY A 54 -11.70 8.07 9.02
CA GLY A 54 -12.93 8.17 8.23
C GLY A 54 -13.39 9.60 7.99
N GLU A 55 -12.53 10.60 8.21
CA GLU A 55 -12.75 11.99 7.78
C GLU A 55 -12.33 12.20 6.31
N PRO A 56 -12.83 13.26 5.64
CA PRO A 56 -12.45 13.59 4.26
C PRO A 56 -10.93 13.65 4.05
N GLY A 57 -10.47 13.02 2.97
CA GLY A 57 -9.06 12.93 2.65
C GLY A 57 -8.75 11.88 1.60
N ILE A 58 -7.48 11.56 1.47
CA ILE A 58 -6.96 10.58 0.51
C ILE A 58 -6.01 9.64 1.27
N VAL A 59 -6.03 8.36 0.95
CA VAL A 59 -4.99 7.40 1.33
C VAL A 59 -4.33 6.85 0.08
N VAL A 60 -3.01 6.65 0.13
CA VAL A 60 -2.27 5.90 -0.89
C VAL A 60 -1.59 4.69 -0.24
N VAL A 61 -1.89 3.50 -0.76
CA VAL A 61 -1.36 2.23 -0.30
C VAL A 61 -0.32 1.73 -1.29
N ALA A 62 0.88 1.38 -0.81
CA ALA A 62 1.94 0.78 -1.60
C ALA A 62 2.54 -0.43 -0.86
N GLY A 63 2.16 -1.62 -1.31
CA GLY A 63 2.68 -2.92 -0.88
C GLY A 63 3.19 -3.70 -2.08
N THR A 64 2.78 -4.97 -2.20
CA THR A 64 3.01 -5.77 -3.42
C THR A 64 2.44 -5.07 -4.65
N GLY A 65 1.21 -4.57 -4.56
CA GLY A 65 0.58 -3.65 -5.52
C GLY A 65 0.41 -2.24 -4.98
N SER A 66 -0.29 -1.36 -5.70
CA SER A 66 -0.57 0.01 -5.25
C SER A 66 -1.97 0.49 -5.64
N ILE A 67 -2.58 1.25 -4.74
CA ILE A 67 -3.93 1.77 -4.90
C ILE A 67 -4.09 3.05 -4.07
N ALA A 68 -4.83 4.02 -4.59
CA ALA A 68 -5.24 5.21 -3.85
C ALA A 68 -6.77 5.26 -3.74
N TYR A 69 -7.26 5.73 -2.61
CA TYR A 69 -8.68 5.96 -2.35
C TYR A 69 -8.87 7.30 -1.66
N GLY A 70 -9.91 8.05 -2.03
CA GLY A 70 -10.24 9.28 -1.34
C GLY A 70 -11.74 9.51 -1.26
N VAL A 71 -12.12 10.28 -0.25
CA VAL A 71 -13.49 10.69 0.05
C VAL A 71 -13.46 12.18 0.39
N ASN A 72 -14.38 12.96 -0.19
CA ASN A 72 -14.48 14.39 0.12
C ASN A 72 -15.55 14.69 1.18
N SER A 73 -15.69 15.97 1.53
CA SER A 73 -16.70 16.48 2.47
C SER A 73 -18.17 16.27 2.05
N ARG A 74 -18.41 15.96 0.77
CA ARG A 74 -19.73 15.64 0.21
C ARG A 74 -20.01 14.13 0.13
N ASN A 75 -19.14 13.30 0.73
CA ASN A 75 -19.16 11.84 0.64
C ASN A 75 -19.02 11.28 -0.78
N GLU A 76 -18.50 12.06 -1.74
CA GLU A 76 -18.10 11.54 -3.04
C GLU A 76 -16.76 10.81 -2.86
N SER A 77 -16.64 9.61 -3.43
CA SER A 77 -15.42 8.80 -3.32
C SER A 77 -14.86 8.40 -4.68
N MET A 78 -13.55 8.18 -4.74
CA MET A 78 -12.86 7.76 -5.94
C MET A 78 -11.67 6.86 -5.61
N ILE A 79 -11.43 5.86 -6.47
CA ILE A 79 -10.22 5.06 -6.52
C ILE A 79 -9.34 5.52 -7.69
N SER A 80 -8.03 5.52 -7.50
CA SER A 80 -7.04 5.69 -8.57
C SER A 80 -5.94 4.62 -8.43
N GLY A 81 -5.62 3.92 -9.51
CA GLY A 81 -4.74 2.74 -9.45
C GLY A 81 -5.53 1.48 -9.06
N GLY A 82 -4.84 0.46 -8.53
CA GLY A 82 -5.46 -0.81 -8.16
C GLY A 82 -5.84 -1.71 -9.34
N TRP A 83 -5.29 -1.48 -10.53
CA TRP A 83 -5.54 -2.27 -11.74
C TRP A 83 -4.79 -3.62 -11.77
N GLY A 84 -4.01 -3.89 -10.72
CA GLY A 84 -3.17 -5.08 -10.61
C GLY A 84 -1.88 -4.99 -11.42
N TRP A 85 -0.92 -5.83 -11.05
CA TRP A 85 0.49 -5.79 -11.46
C TRP A 85 0.75 -5.93 -12.96
N LEU A 86 -0.23 -6.44 -13.72
CA LEU A 86 -0.11 -6.57 -15.18
C LEU A 86 -0.41 -5.26 -15.91
N ILE A 87 -1.37 -4.48 -15.41
CA ILE A 87 -1.91 -3.30 -16.07
C ILE A 87 -1.42 -2.01 -15.39
N GLY A 88 -1.28 -2.01 -14.07
CA GLY A 88 -0.87 -0.85 -13.27
C GLY A 88 0.04 -1.26 -12.10
N ASP A 89 -0.39 -0.92 -10.88
CA ASP A 89 0.40 -1.00 -9.64
C ASP A 89 1.67 -0.12 -9.67
N GLU A 90 1.61 1.02 -10.34
CA GLU A 90 2.74 1.95 -10.41
C GLU A 90 3.18 2.41 -9.01
N GLY A 91 4.49 2.41 -8.79
CA GLY A 91 5.11 2.74 -7.51
C GLY A 91 5.02 1.66 -6.42
N SER A 92 4.37 0.53 -6.67
CA SER A 92 4.41 -0.65 -5.79
C SER A 92 5.79 -1.31 -5.72
N ALA A 93 5.95 -2.26 -4.79
CA ALA A 93 7.15 -3.10 -4.72
C ALA A 93 7.33 -3.93 -6.01
N PHE A 94 6.24 -4.44 -6.60
CA PHE A 94 6.30 -5.14 -7.89
C PHE A 94 6.82 -4.22 -9.00
N TYR A 95 6.27 -3.00 -9.11
CA TYR A 95 6.70 -2.01 -10.09
C TYR A 95 8.20 -1.71 -9.94
N ILE A 96 8.66 -1.43 -8.72
CA ILE A 96 10.07 -1.13 -8.43
C ILE A 96 10.98 -2.26 -8.88
N ALA A 97 10.65 -3.51 -8.53
CA ALA A 97 11.43 -4.68 -8.91
C ALA A 97 11.44 -4.91 -10.43
N LYS A 98 10.28 -4.83 -11.09
CA LYS A 98 10.15 -5.01 -12.55
C LYS A 98 10.97 -3.98 -13.31
N GLN A 99 10.90 -2.71 -12.91
CA GLN A 99 11.70 -1.64 -13.53
C GLN A 99 13.20 -1.88 -13.35
N ALA A 100 13.63 -2.32 -12.16
CA ALA A 100 15.03 -2.62 -11.87
C ALA A 100 15.55 -3.81 -12.69
N LEU A 101 14.80 -4.90 -12.80
CA LEU A 101 15.16 -6.06 -13.63
C LEU A 101 15.31 -5.65 -15.10
N ALA A 102 14.37 -4.88 -15.64
CA ALA A 102 14.43 -4.39 -17.02
C ALA A 102 15.64 -3.48 -17.27
N LEU A 103 15.97 -2.59 -16.32
CA LEU A 103 17.12 -1.69 -16.44
C LEU A 103 18.46 -2.41 -16.23
N ALA A 104 18.51 -3.41 -15.35
CA ALA A 104 19.68 -4.26 -15.17
C ALA A 104 19.96 -5.12 -16.42
N ALA A 105 18.92 -5.64 -17.07
CA ALA A 105 19.03 -6.36 -18.35
C ALA A 105 19.55 -5.43 -19.46
N LYS A 106 19.01 -4.21 -19.58
CA LYS A 106 19.55 -3.21 -20.53
C LYS A 106 21.02 -2.89 -20.27
N ALA A 107 21.43 -2.77 -19.01
CA ALA A 107 22.81 -2.51 -18.64
C ALA A 107 23.74 -3.68 -18.97
N TYR A 108 23.28 -4.91 -18.75
CA TYR A 108 23.99 -6.14 -19.11
C TYR A 108 24.23 -6.23 -20.63
N ASP A 109 23.22 -5.93 -21.44
CA ASP A 109 23.33 -5.91 -22.91
C ASP A 109 24.19 -4.76 -23.46
N GLY A 110 24.66 -3.83 -22.62
CA GLY A 110 25.33 -2.59 -23.05
C GLY A 110 24.39 -1.53 -23.66
N ARG A 111 23.07 -1.73 -23.61
CA ARG A 111 22.04 -0.80 -24.11
C ARG A 111 21.61 0.25 -23.09
N GLY A 112 22.01 0.09 -21.84
CA GLY A 112 21.70 0.96 -20.71
C GLY A 112 22.95 1.42 -19.99
N ARG A 113 22.78 2.40 -19.09
CA ARG A 113 23.87 2.83 -18.20
C ARG A 113 24.25 1.68 -17.27
N LYS A 114 25.55 1.52 -17.00
CA LYS A 114 26.05 0.59 -15.98
C LYS A 114 25.40 0.88 -14.63
N THR A 115 25.06 -0.17 -13.89
CA THR A 115 24.41 -0.12 -12.58
C THR A 115 24.87 -1.30 -11.71
N ALA A 116 24.90 -1.11 -10.40
CA ALA A 116 25.17 -2.17 -9.43
C ALA A 116 24.08 -3.25 -9.45
N LEU A 117 22.87 -2.94 -9.93
CA LEU A 117 21.73 -3.86 -9.96
C LEU A 117 22.03 -5.15 -10.73
N THR A 118 22.81 -5.10 -11.80
CA THR A 118 23.18 -6.30 -12.57
C THR A 118 23.91 -7.33 -11.69
N ASN A 119 24.93 -6.91 -10.94
CA ASN A 119 25.66 -7.81 -10.05
C ASN A 119 24.84 -8.19 -8.81
N MET A 120 24.08 -7.24 -8.24
CA MET A 120 23.28 -7.53 -7.05
C MET A 120 22.15 -8.53 -7.34
N PHE A 121 21.56 -8.52 -8.53
CA PHE A 121 20.60 -9.57 -8.92
C PHE A 121 21.29 -10.91 -9.16
N LYS A 122 22.50 -10.95 -9.72
CA LYS A 122 23.26 -12.21 -9.82
C LYS A 122 23.50 -12.84 -8.46
N GLU A 123 23.89 -12.03 -7.47
CA GLU A 123 24.08 -12.46 -6.08
C GLU A 123 22.77 -12.98 -5.47
N GLU A 124 21.66 -12.24 -5.65
CA GLU A 124 20.33 -12.61 -5.16
C GLU A 124 19.85 -13.95 -5.73
N PHE A 125 20.02 -14.17 -7.03
CA PHE A 125 19.63 -15.40 -7.72
C PHE A 125 20.69 -16.51 -7.67
N LYS A 126 21.87 -16.24 -7.10
CA LYS A 126 23.02 -17.14 -7.00
C LYS A 126 23.45 -17.69 -8.36
N VAL A 127 23.70 -16.80 -9.31
CA VAL A 127 24.12 -17.13 -10.68
C VAL A 127 25.41 -16.42 -11.09
N GLU A 128 26.22 -17.10 -11.90
CA GLU A 128 27.49 -16.56 -12.41
C GLU A 128 27.32 -15.67 -13.66
N ASP A 129 26.25 -15.87 -14.44
CA ASP A 129 25.90 -15.01 -15.56
C ASP A 129 24.51 -14.40 -15.33
N PHE A 130 24.34 -13.11 -15.64
CA PHE A 130 23.06 -12.42 -15.42
C PHE A 130 21.94 -13.02 -16.27
N LYS A 131 22.24 -13.57 -17.45
CA LYS A 131 21.23 -14.24 -18.29
C LYS A 131 20.56 -15.43 -17.58
N ASP A 132 21.24 -16.04 -16.62
CA ASP A 132 20.77 -17.23 -15.92
C ASP A 132 19.69 -16.91 -14.87
N ILE A 133 19.39 -15.62 -14.61
CA ILE A 133 18.23 -15.23 -13.79
C ILE A 133 16.90 -15.52 -14.48
N VAL A 134 16.87 -15.59 -15.82
CA VAL A 134 15.64 -15.77 -16.60
C VAL A 134 14.89 -17.03 -16.17
N PRO A 135 15.47 -18.26 -16.23
CA PRO A 135 14.76 -19.45 -15.78
C PRO A 135 14.37 -19.40 -14.30
N LYS A 136 15.14 -18.71 -13.44
CA LYS A 136 14.82 -18.56 -12.01
C LYS A 136 13.57 -17.70 -11.78
N ILE A 137 13.45 -16.59 -12.52
CA ILE A 137 12.30 -15.70 -12.45
C ILE A 137 11.05 -16.38 -12.99
N TYR A 138 11.16 -17.06 -14.14
CA TYR A 138 10.02 -17.65 -14.82
C TYR A 138 9.54 -18.98 -14.22
N HIS A 139 10.29 -19.60 -13.30
CA HIS A 139 9.87 -20.84 -12.63
C HIS A 139 8.63 -20.64 -11.74
N GLU A 140 8.54 -19.53 -11.00
CA GLU A 140 7.41 -19.20 -10.12
C GLU A 140 7.10 -17.70 -10.18
N VAL A 141 6.43 -17.28 -11.26
CA VAL A 141 6.05 -15.87 -11.44
C VAL A 141 4.80 -15.58 -10.61
N THR A 142 5.01 -14.99 -9.43
CA THR A 142 3.94 -14.36 -8.65
C THR A 142 4.27 -12.89 -8.42
N SER A 143 3.24 -12.05 -8.24
CA SER A 143 3.45 -10.64 -7.89
C SER A 143 4.26 -10.48 -6.60
N ALA A 144 4.03 -11.35 -5.62
CA ALA A 144 4.75 -11.36 -4.35
C ALA A 144 6.24 -11.70 -4.51
N ASN A 145 6.56 -12.75 -5.27
CA ASN A 145 7.95 -13.17 -5.48
C ASN A 145 8.74 -12.07 -6.19
N ILE A 146 8.17 -11.45 -7.23
CA ILE A 146 8.82 -10.33 -7.93
C ILE A 146 8.90 -9.10 -7.03
N ALA A 147 7.83 -8.74 -6.32
CA ALA A 147 7.83 -7.60 -5.41
C ALA A 147 8.90 -7.71 -4.31
N SER A 148 9.20 -8.92 -3.83
CA SER A 148 10.24 -9.16 -2.83
C SER A 148 11.62 -8.67 -3.28
N LEU A 149 11.89 -8.67 -4.59
CA LEU A 149 13.16 -8.22 -5.17
C LEU A 149 13.36 -6.71 -5.09
N SER A 150 12.33 -5.92 -4.73
CA SER A 150 12.46 -4.48 -4.46
C SER A 150 13.50 -4.18 -3.38
N ARG A 151 13.75 -5.12 -2.45
CA ARG A 151 14.82 -5.04 -1.44
C ARG A 151 16.22 -4.85 -2.03
N VAL A 152 16.46 -5.44 -3.21
CA VAL A 152 17.73 -5.29 -3.95
C VAL A 152 17.88 -3.85 -4.41
N VAL A 153 16.79 -3.24 -4.87
CA VAL A 153 16.75 -1.84 -5.33
C VAL A 153 16.97 -0.88 -4.17
N PHE A 154 16.31 -1.09 -3.03
CA PHE A 154 16.53 -0.29 -1.81
C PHE A 154 18.00 -0.34 -1.38
N SER A 155 18.59 -1.54 -1.39
CA SER A 155 20.00 -1.73 -1.04
C SER A 155 20.94 -1.04 -2.02
N ALA A 156 20.66 -1.10 -3.33
CA ALA A 156 21.45 -0.43 -4.36
C ALA A 156 21.37 1.09 -4.22
N ALA A 157 20.18 1.64 -3.96
CA ALA A 157 19.98 3.07 -3.76
C ALA A 157 20.73 3.59 -2.53
N LYS A 158 20.73 2.83 -1.41
CA LYS A 158 21.52 3.14 -0.21
C LYS A 158 23.02 3.17 -0.48
N LYS A 159 23.50 2.36 -1.43
CA LYS A 159 24.90 2.37 -1.91
C LYS A 159 25.19 3.46 -2.94
N GLY A 160 24.23 4.34 -3.25
CA GLY A 160 24.41 5.46 -4.18
C GLY A 160 24.20 5.12 -5.66
N ASP A 161 23.63 3.95 -5.98
CA ASP A 161 23.35 3.60 -7.37
C ASP A 161 22.31 4.56 -7.98
N ARG A 162 22.71 5.29 -9.03
CA ARG A 162 21.88 6.34 -9.66
C ARG A 162 20.64 5.78 -10.36
N ILE A 163 20.68 4.54 -10.85
CA ILE A 163 19.54 3.91 -11.50
C ILE A 163 18.51 3.50 -10.46
N ALA A 164 18.95 2.87 -9.36
CA ALA A 164 18.09 2.54 -8.24
C ALA A 164 17.43 3.80 -7.63
N ILE A 165 18.19 4.86 -7.36
CA ILE A 165 17.64 6.13 -6.86
C ILE A 165 16.58 6.70 -7.82
N LYS A 166 16.83 6.65 -9.13
CA LYS A 166 15.87 7.10 -10.15
C LYS A 166 14.57 6.29 -10.09
N ILE A 167 14.65 4.96 -9.97
CA ILE A 167 13.47 4.09 -9.85
C ILE A 167 12.64 4.47 -8.61
N LEU A 168 13.29 4.67 -7.46
CA LEU A 168 12.59 5.05 -6.23
C LEU A 168 11.91 6.41 -6.33
N LYS A 169 12.56 7.36 -7.02
CA LYS A 169 11.96 8.66 -7.32
C LYS A 169 10.73 8.51 -8.20
N GLU A 170 10.84 7.81 -9.32
CA GLU A 170 9.71 7.55 -10.22
C GLU A 170 8.56 6.85 -9.49
N ALA A 171 8.85 5.86 -8.65
CA ALA A 171 7.86 5.18 -7.82
C ALA A 171 7.10 6.15 -6.88
N GLY A 172 7.81 7.01 -6.15
CA GLY A 172 7.18 8.01 -5.29
C GLY A 172 6.33 9.02 -6.08
N GLU A 173 6.78 9.42 -7.27
CA GLU A 173 6.01 10.29 -8.15
C GLU A 173 4.74 9.61 -8.69
N GLU A 174 4.78 8.32 -9.05
CA GLU A 174 3.61 7.57 -9.52
C GLU A 174 2.54 7.44 -8.43
N LEU A 175 2.95 7.14 -7.20
CA LEU A 175 2.06 7.16 -6.04
C LEU A 175 1.46 8.56 -5.84
N GLY A 176 2.26 9.61 -6.06
CA GLY A 176 1.80 11.01 -6.02
C GLY A 176 0.80 11.34 -7.14
N ARG A 177 0.99 10.80 -8.35
CA ARG A 177 0.04 10.95 -9.47
C ARG A 177 -1.32 10.38 -9.11
N ALA A 178 -1.37 9.22 -8.47
CA ALA A 178 -2.62 8.61 -8.03
C ALA A 178 -3.38 9.51 -7.02
N ALA A 179 -2.69 10.06 -6.02
CA ALA A 179 -3.30 11.01 -5.08
C ALA A 179 -3.81 12.29 -5.77
N VAL A 180 -3.00 12.87 -6.67
CA VAL A 180 -3.35 14.10 -7.39
C VAL A 180 -4.55 13.87 -8.33
N ALA A 181 -4.66 12.69 -8.95
CA ALA A 181 -5.78 12.34 -9.81
C ALA A 181 -7.11 12.37 -9.04
N ILE A 182 -7.14 11.77 -7.84
CA ILE A 182 -8.29 11.81 -6.94
C ILE A 182 -8.60 13.26 -6.53
N ALA A 183 -7.59 13.98 -6.03
CA ALA A 183 -7.74 15.36 -5.58
C ALA A 183 -8.40 16.24 -6.65
N ARG A 184 -7.93 16.17 -7.89
CA ARG A 184 -8.47 16.96 -9.01
C ARG A 184 -9.90 16.60 -9.40
N LYS A 185 -10.32 15.36 -9.17
CA LYS A 185 -11.63 14.88 -9.61
C LYS A 185 -12.72 15.17 -8.61
N ILE A 186 -12.44 15.01 -7.31
CA ILE A 186 -13.48 15.07 -6.27
C ILE A 186 -13.29 16.20 -5.25
N PHE A 187 -12.11 16.81 -5.12
CA PHE A 187 -11.89 17.93 -4.19
C PHE A 187 -11.97 19.29 -4.90
N THR A 188 -12.35 20.33 -4.15
CA THR A 188 -12.30 21.70 -4.67
C THR A 188 -10.89 22.28 -4.56
N LYS A 189 -10.53 23.23 -5.45
CA LYS A 189 -9.15 23.74 -5.60
C LYS A 189 -8.53 24.31 -4.31
N ASN A 190 -9.34 24.82 -3.39
CA ASN A 190 -8.89 25.46 -2.15
C ASN A 190 -9.17 24.62 -0.90
N GLU A 191 -9.69 23.41 -1.06
CA GLU A 191 -9.94 22.50 0.06
C GLU A 191 -8.61 22.07 0.68
N ARG A 192 -8.55 22.01 2.01
CA ARG A 192 -7.43 21.34 2.70
C ARG A 192 -7.62 19.85 2.53
N ILE A 193 -6.60 19.16 2.05
CA ILE A 193 -6.68 17.72 1.76
C ILE A 193 -5.70 16.99 2.66
N ALA A 194 -6.23 16.21 3.60
CA ALA A 194 -5.41 15.28 4.37
C ALA A 194 -5.05 14.07 3.49
N ILE A 195 -3.77 13.80 3.33
CA ILE A 195 -3.24 12.71 2.50
C ILE A 195 -2.41 11.78 3.38
N GLY A 196 -2.95 10.60 3.67
CA GLY A 196 -2.26 9.54 4.37
C GLY A 196 -1.64 8.51 3.45
N VAL A 197 -0.74 7.70 4.00
CA VAL A 197 -0.13 6.58 3.30
C VAL A 197 -0.13 5.31 4.13
N SER A 198 -0.04 4.16 3.45
CA SER A 198 0.06 2.85 4.08
C SER A 198 0.81 1.87 3.18
N GLY A 199 1.21 0.73 3.74
CA GLY A 199 1.88 -0.35 3.01
C GLY A 199 3.40 -0.42 3.23
N GLY A 200 3.96 -1.60 2.91
CA GLY A 200 5.34 -1.95 3.22
C GLY A 200 6.39 -1.10 2.49
N VAL A 201 6.08 -0.57 1.30
CA VAL A 201 7.02 0.23 0.51
C VAL A 201 7.40 1.52 1.23
N PHE A 202 6.42 2.26 1.75
CA PHE A 202 6.68 3.49 2.50
C PHE A 202 7.43 3.25 3.82
N ARG A 203 7.29 2.07 4.43
CA ARG A 203 8.01 1.69 5.65
C ARG A 203 9.45 1.25 5.36
N ALA A 204 9.64 0.48 4.29
CA ALA A 204 10.93 -0.10 3.93
C ALA A 204 11.90 0.93 3.34
N GLU A 205 11.38 1.93 2.63
CA GLU A 205 12.20 2.93 1.94
C GLU A 205 11.67 4.36 2.14
N PRO A 206 12.15 5.08 3.17
CA PRO A 206 11.71 6.44 3.48
C PRO A 206 11.93 7.46 2.36
N ALA A 207 12.87 7.22 1.43
CA ALA A 207 13.07 8.12 0.30
C ALA A 207 11.83 8.22 -0.59
N ILE A 208 11.07 7.13 -0.77
CA ILE A 208 9.82 7.12 -1.55
C ILE A 208 8.80 8.08 -0.95
N TRP A 209 8.69 8.13 0.39
CA TRP A 209 7.81 9.08 1.08
C TRP A 209 8.22 10.53 0.79
N THR A 210 9.52 10.83 0.79
CA THR A 210 10.03 12.16 0.45
C THR A 210 9.67 12.55 -0.99
N TYR A 211 9.92 11.67 -1.96
CA TYR A 211 9.60 11.95 -3.38
C TYR A 211 8.09 12.10 -3.61
N PHE A 212 7.28 11.27 -2.96
CA PHE A 212 5.83 11.40 -2.95
C PHE A 212 5.39 12.78 -2.46
N LYS A 213 5.86 13.20 -1.28
CA LYS A 213 5.52 14.52 -0.71
C LYS A 213 5.94 15.65 -1.63
N GLU A 214 7.16 15.62 -2.16
CA GLU A 214 7.63 16.64 -3.10
C GLU A 214 6.76 16.72 -4.36
N TYR A 215 6.35 15.58 -4.90
CA TYR A 215 5.50 15.53 -6.09
C TYR A 215 4.11 16.12 -5.82
N VAL A 216 3.53 15.75 -4.68
CA VAL A 216 2.18 16.17 -4.26
C VAL A 216 2.16 17.65 -3.87
N SER A 217 3.09 18.12 -3.03
CA SER A 217 3.13 19.52 -2.57
C SER A 217 3.24 20.53 -3.71
N LYS A 218 3.94 20.18 -4.80
CA LYS A 218 4.03 21.02 -6.00
C LYS A 218 2.71 21.19 -6.75
N ARG A 219 1.74 20.30 -6.52
CA ARG A 219 0.46 20.24 -7.26
C ARG A 219 -0.76 20.51 -6.38
N LEU A 220 -0.66 20.19 -5.09
CA LEU A 220 -1.68 20.37 -4.06
C LEU A 220 -1.04 21.14 -2.89
N PRO A 221 -0.91 22.48 -2.98
CA PRO A 221 -0.23 23.28 -1.96
C PRO A 221 -0.94 23.27 -0.60
N ASN A 222 -2.23 22.94 -0.57
CA ASN A 222 -3.04 22.84 0.66
C ASN A 222 -3.10 21.41 1.22
N ALA A 223 -2.28 20.49 0.71
CA ALA A 223 -2.21 19.13 1.22
C ALA A 223 -1.49 19.07 2.57
N THR A 224 -2.07 18.34 3.52
CA THR A 224 -1.39 17.92 4.75
C THR A 224 -1.09 16.44 4.67
N PHE A 225 0.02 16.01 5.28
CA PHE A 225 0.51 14.65 5.12
C PHE A 225 0.40 13.87 6.44
N ILE A 226 -0.25 12.72 6.38
CA ILE A 226 -0.35 11.78 7.49
C ILE A 226 0.69 10.66 7.25
N PRO A 227 1.61 10.40 8.19
CA PRO A 227 2.67 9.42 8.01
C PRO A 227 2.10 7.98 7.88
N PRO A 228 2.92 7.02 7.42
CA PRO A 228 2.52 5.63 7.27
C PRO A 228 1.88 5.04 8.53
N VAL A 229 0.67 4.51 8.40
CA VAL A 229 -0.03 3.86 9.52
C VAL A 229 0.68 2.56 9.89
N LYS A 230 0.99 2.39 11.20
CA LYS A 230 1.66 1.21 11.73
C LYS A 230 0.80 -0.05 11.64
N TYR A 231 -0.49 0.05 12.01
CA TYR A 231 -1.44 -1.06 12.04
C TYR A 231 -2.71 -0.72 11.25
N PRO A 232 -2.78 -1.02 9.95
CA PRO A 232 -3.96 -0.73 9.12
C PRO A 232 -5.25 -1.37 9.66
N VAL A 233 -5.16 -2.52 10.35
CA VAL A 233 -6.31 -3.21 10.95
C VAL A 233 -7.10 -2.34 11.94
N ILE A 234 -6.47 -1.32 12.54
CA ILE A 234 -7.18 -0.34 13.39
C ILE A 234 -8.28 0.39 12.61
N GLY A 235 -8.11 0.60 11.30
CA GLY A 235 -9.14 1.21 10.46
C GLY A 235 -10.44 0.40 10.41
N ALA A 236 -10.36 -0.93 10.52
CA ALA A 236 -11.55 -1.78 10.58
C ALA A 236 -12.32 -1.57 11.90
N LEU A 237 -11.61 -1.35 13.01
CA LEU A 237 -12.25 -1.01 14.30
C LEU A 237 -12.90 0.38 14.23
N ILE A 238 -12.19 1.38 13.71
CA ILE A 238 -12.72 2.74 13.54
C ILE A 238 -13.97 2.73 12.66
N MET A 239 -13.93 1.98 11.55
CA MET A 239 -15.08 1.80 10.67
C MET A 239 -16.27 1.16 11.40
N GLY A 240 -16.02 0.14 12.22
CA GLY A 240 -17.05 -0.47 13.07
C GLY A 240 -17.70 0.52 14.04
N TYR A 241 -16.89 1.31 14.74
CA TYR A 241 -17.40 2.37 15.64
C TYR A 241 -18.22 3.42 14.89
N LYS A 242 -17.75 3.92 13.73
CA LYS A 242 -18.52 4.86 12.92
C LYS A 242 -19.86 4.28 12.45
N ASN A 243 -19.90 3.02 12.03
CA ASN A 243 -21.16 2.36 11.64
C ASN A 243 -22.14 2.20 12.81
N LEU A 244 -21.63 2.04 14.03
CA LEU A 244 -22.42 2.06 15.26
C LEU A 244 -22.76 3.47 15.77
N LYS A 245 -22.39 4.52 15.03
CA LYS A 245 -22.54 5.93 15.41
C LYS A 245 -21.82 6.27 16.73
N ILE A 246 -20.72 5.58 17.01
CA ILE A 246 -19.84 5.84 18.15
C ILE A 246 -18.68 6.71 17.66
N GLU A 247 -18.50 7.87 18.29
CA GLU A 247 -17.43 8.80 17.95
C GLU A 247 -16.06 8.25 18.40
N VAL A 248 -15.10 8.23 17.48
CA VAL A 248 -13.70 7.86 17.78
C VAL A 248 -12.86 9.14 17.76
N LYS A 249 -12.42 9.58 18.95
CA LYS A 249 -11.48 10.68 19.11
C LYS A 249 -10.04 10.18 18.97
N ASP A 250 -9.10 11.07 18.63
CA ASP A 250 -7.68 10.70 18.47
C ASP A 250 -7.08 10.08 19.73
N GLU A 251 -7.46 10.57 20.92
CA GLU A 251 -7.07 10.01 22.22
C GLU A 251 -7.49 8.53 22.38
N ASN A 252 -8.64 8.16 21.79
CA ASN A 252 -9.13 6.78 21.83
C ASN A 252 -8.39 5.88 20.81
N LYS A 253 -7.80 6.46 19.76
CA LYS A 253 -7.05 5.71 18.74
C LYS A 253 -5.76 5.13 19.30
N GLU A 254 -5.03 5.91 20.11
CA GLU A 254 -3.83 5.41 20.80
C GLU A 254 -4.19 4.28 21.78
N SER A 255 -5.28 4.43 22.53
CA SER A 255 -5.79 3.36 23.40
C SER A 255 -6.19 2.11 22.62
N LEU A 256 -6.77 2.24 21.43
CA LEU A 256 -7.09 1.12 20.54
C LEU A 256 -5.83 0.41 20.03
N ILE A 257 -4.81 1.19 19.64
CA ILE A 257 -3.51 0.65 19.23
C ILE A 257 -2.85 -0.10 20.38
N GLN A 258 -2.81 0.48 21.58
CA GLN A 258 -2.23 -0.16 22.76
C GLN A 258 -2.97 -1.46 23.11
N SER A 259 -4.30 -1.43 23.08
CA SER A 259 -5.13 -2.61 23.34
C SER A 259 -4.90 -3.71 22.30
N LEU A 260 -4.69 -3.35 21.04
CA LEU A 260 -4.35 -4.29 19.97
C LEU A 260 -2.97 -4.91 20.20
N GLU A 261 -1.96 -4.08 20.48
CA GLU A 261 -0.59 -4.55 20.76
C GLU A 261 -0.55 -5.50 21.97
N ASP A 262 -1.25 -5.16 23.05
CA ASP A 262 -1.31 -5.99 24.25
C ASP A 262 -1.98 -7.35 23.96
N ASN A 263 -3.05 -7.36 23.17
CA ASN A 263 -3.72 -8.61 22.77
C ASN A 263 -2.83 -9.49 21.90
N ILE A 264 -2.08 -8.89 20.98
CA ILE A 264 -1.13 -9.60 20.12
C ILE A 264 -0.03 -10.24 20.96
N ARG A 265 0.59 -9.47 21.87
CA ARG A 265 1.61 -9.97 22.80
C ARG A 265 1.08 -11.10 23.66
N ARG A 266 -0.11 -10.94 24.27
CA ARG A 266 -0.74 -11.97 25.12
C ARG A 266 -1.04 -13.27 24.39
N ARG A 267 -1.30 -13.22 23.07
CA ARG A 267 -1.63 -14.40 22.26
C ARG A 267 -0.44 -14.99 21.52
N GLY A 268 0.77 -14.43 21.68
CA GLY A 268 1.95 -14.86 20.93
C GLY A 268 1.78 -14.71 19.41
N LEU A 269 0.91 -13.80 18.97
CA LEU A 269 0.66 -13.57 17.55
C LEU A 269 1.74 -12.64 16.99
N THR A 270 2.08 -12.82 15.72
CA THR A 270 2.92 -11.89 14.96
C THR A 270 2.12 -11.36 13.78
N PHE A 271 2.32 -10.08 13.43
CA PHE A 271 1.80 -9.58 12.16
C PHE A 271 2.59 -10.22 11.03
N LEU A 272 1.91 -10.92 10.14
CA LEU A 272 2.45 -11.24 8.83
C LEU A 272 2.55 -9.92 8.07
N SER A 273 3.78 -9.46 7.82
CA SER A 273 4.10 -8.17 7.19
C SER A 273 3.80 -8.15 5.69
#